data_AF-A0A163YV97-F1
#
_entry.id   AF-A0A163YV97-F1
#
_cell.length_a   1.000
_cell.length_b   1.000
_cell.length_c   1.000
_cell.angle_alpha   90.00
_cell.angle_beta   90.00
_cell.angle_gamma   90.00
#
_symmetry.space_group_name_H-M   'P 1'
#
loop_
_entity.id
_entity.type
_entity.pdbx_description
1 polymer ?
#
loop_
_entity_poly.entity_id
_entity_poly.type
_entity_poly.pdbx_seq_one_letter_code
_entity_poly.pdbx_strand_id
1 'polypeptide(L)' 'MSSSTSAQDQWYQEAAASQIKGERLVRAELLNGRIAMLGFVVGVLTEALTGHGIVSQITFGVLGLS' A
#
# COMPACT_ATOMS: atom_id res chain seq x y z
N MET A 1 4.47 -15.80 -43.49
CA MET A 1 3.15 -15.85 -42.82
C MET A 1 3.34 -16.10 -41.32
N SER A 2 4.02 -15.21 -40.60
CA SER A 2 4.45 -15.43 -39.21
C SER A 2 4.28 -14.21 -38.29
N SER A 3 4.08 -13.02 -38.83
CA SER A 3 3.90 -11.76 -38.08
C SER A 3 2.48 -11.54 -37.56
N SER A 4 1.48 -12.17 -38.18
CA SER A 4 0.07 -12.08 -37.76
C SER A 4 -0.26 -12.97 -36.55
N THR A 5 0.40 -14.12 -36.41
CA THR A 5 0.22 -15.02 -35.26
C THR A 5 0.78 -14.41 -33.97
N SER A 6 1.98 -13.81 -34.03
CA SER A 6 2.62 -13.20 -32.85
C SER A 6 1.84 -12.00 -32.29
N ALA A 7 1.24 -11.16 -33.14
CA ALA A 7 0.43 -10.02 -32.71
C ALA A 7 -0.88 -10.47 -32.03
N GLN A 8 -1.48 -11.55 -32.54
CA GLN A 8 -2.70 -12.12 -31.98
C GLN A 8 -2.43 -12.75 -30.60
N ASP A 9 -1.33 -13.48 -30.44
CA ASP A 9 -0.92 -14.09 -29.16
C ASP A 9 -0.56 -13.04 -28.10
N GLN A 10 0.11 -11.95 -28.50
CA GLN A 10 0.43 -10.83 -27.60
C GLN A 10 -0.82 -10.18 -27.03
N TRP A 11 -1.86 -9.95 -27.84
CA TRP A 11 -3.11 -9.35 -27.38
C TRP A 11 -3.81 -10.21 -26.31
N TYR A 12 -3.84 -11.54 -26.50
CA TYR A 12 -4.40 -12.46 -25.51
C TYR A 12 -3.59 -12.48 -24.21
N GLN A 13 -2.26 -12.46 -24.31
CA GLN A 13 -1.37 -12.44 -23.14
C GLN A 13 -1.47 -11.12 -22.36
N GLU A 14 -1.58 -9.98 -23.05
CA GLU A 14 -1.76 -8.65 -22.45
C GLU A 14 -3.12 -8.54 -21.73
N ALA A 15 -4.19 -9.03 -22.36
CA ALA A 15 -5.52 -9.10 -21.77
C ALA A 15 -5.56 -9.98 -20.51
N ALA A 16 -4.82 -11.09 -20.50
CA ALA A 16 -4.68 -11.94 -19.31
C ALA A 16 -3.79 -11.28 -18.22
N ALA A 17 -2.70 -10.63 -18.61
CA ALA A 17 -1.78 -9.97 -17.69
C ALA A 17 -2.41 -8.78 -16.96
N SER A 18 -3.23 -7.98 -17.65
CA SER A 18 -3.94 -6.84 -17.07
C SER A 18 -4.97 -7.26 -16.00
N GLN A 19 -5.69 -8.36 -16.21
CA GLN A 19 -6.63 -8.90 -15.22
C GLN A 19 -5.92 -9.40 -13.94
N ILE A 20 -4.81 -10.13 -14.10
CA ILE A 20 -4.03 -10.64 -12.96
C ILE A 20 -3.43 -9.48 -12.15
N LYS A 21 -2.99 -8.43 -12.83
CA LYS A 21 -2.42 -7.24 -12.20
C LYS A 21 -3.47 -6.46 -11.42
N GLY A 22 -4.68 -6.28 -11.97
CA GLY A 22 -5.78 -5.61 -11.28
C GLY A 22 -6.15 -6.28 -9.95
N GLU A 23 -6.25 -7.60 -9.93
CA GLU A 23 -6.58 -8.34 -8.70
C GLU A 23 -5.50 -8.21 -7.61
N ARG A 24 -4.22 -8.15 -8.01
CA ARG A 24 -3.09 -7.90 -7.10
C ARG A 24 -3.13 -6.50 -6.50
N LEU A 25 -3.50 -5.49 -7.29
CA LEU A 25 -3.59 -4.10 -6.83
C LEU A 25 -4.73 -3.92 -5.82
N VAL A 26 -5.92 -4.49 -6.07
CA VAL A 26 -7.04 -4.44 -5.13
C VAL A 26 -6.67 -5.05 -3.77
N ARG A 27 -5.98 -6.20 -3.77
CA ARG A 27 -5.48 -6.81 -2.52
C ARG A 27 -4.46 -5.91 -1.82
N ALA A 28 -3.58 -5.25 -2.56
CA ALA A 28 -2.61 -4.32 -2.00
C ALA A 28 -3.28 -3.07 -1.41
N GLU A 29 -4.30 -2.52 -2.07
CA GLU A 29 -5.10 -1.40 -1.56
C GLU A 29 -5.82 -1.75 -0.25
N LEU A 30 -6.46 -2.91 -0.18
CA LEU A 30 -7.11 -3.38 1.04
C LEU A 30 -6.12 -3.61 2.18
N LEU A 31 -4.93 -4.13 1.87
CA LEU A 31 -3.87 -4.32 2.86
C LEU A 31 -3.38 -2.95 3.37
N ASN A 32 -3.06 -2.02 2.47
CA ASN A 32 -2.62 -0.68 2.82
C ASN A 32 -3.66 0.06 3.67
N GLY A 33 -4.94 -0.03 3.31
CA GLY A 33 -6.03 0.57 4.08
C GLY A 33 -6.13 0.02 5.51
N ARG A 34 -5.98 -1.31 5.68
CA ARG A 34 -6.00 -1.94 7.02
C ARG A 34 -4.79 -1.53 7.87
N ILE A 35 -3.60 -1.51 7.27
CA ILE A 35 -2.39 -1.08 7.97
C ILE A 35 -2.50 0.39 8.38
N ALA A 36 -3.04 1.26 7.52
CA ALA A 36 -3.28 2.66 7.85
C ALA A 36 -4.26 2.83 9.01
N MET A 37 -5.39 2.10 9.01
CA MET A 37 -6.36 2.14 10.11
C MET A 37 -5.75 1.63 11.42
N LEU A 38 -4.95 0.56 11.39
CA LEU A 38 -4.26 0.05 12.58
C LEU A 38 -3.22 1.05 13.09
N GLY A 39 -2.42 1.64 12.21
CA GLY A 39 -1.45 2.67 12.58
C GLY A 39 -2.10 3.88 13.23
N PHE A 40 -3.26 4.31 12.71
CA PHE A 40 -4.04 5.38 13.31
C PHE A 40 -4.58 5.01 14.70
N VAL A 41 -5.20 3.84 14.85
CA VAL A 41 -5.75 3.37 16.13
C VAL A 41 -4.65 3.22 17.18
N VAL A 42 -3.52 2.61 16.82
CA VAL A 42 -2.35 2.50 17.71
C VAL A 42 -1.80 3.88 18.08
N GLY A 43 -1.76 4.82 17.13
CA GLY A 43 -1.34 6.20 17.38
C GLY A 43 -2.21 6.89 18.43
N VAL A 44 -3.53 6.83 18.26
CA VAL A 44 -4.52 7.39 19.21
C VAL A 44 -4.44 6.71 20.58
N LEU A 45 -4.35 5.37 20.62
CA LEU A 45 -4.25 4.63 21.87
C LEU A 45 -2.96 4.97 22.63
N THR A 46 -1.85 5.10 21.92
CA THR A 46 -0.56 5.44 22.56
C THR A 46 -0.58 6.86 23.11
N GLU A 47 -1.19 7.81 22.40
CA GLU A 47 -1.43 9.17 22.89
C GLU A 47 -2.31 9.19 24.15
N ALA A 48 -3.39 8.41 24.16
CA ALA A 48 -4.30 8.30 25.30
C ALA A 48 -3.62 7.68 26.54
N LEU A 49 -2.74 6.69 26.36
CA LEU A 49 -2.03 6.02 27.46
C LEU A 49 -0.85 6.83 28.00
N THR A 50 -0.13 7.55 27.13
CA THR A 50 1.10 8.27 27.49
C THR A 50 0.81 9.70 27.95
N GLY A 51 -0.37 10.24 27.60
CA GLY A 51 -0.78 11.62 27.92
C GLY A 51 0.05 12.70 27.22
N HIS A 52 1.01 12.30 26.38
CA HIS A 52 1.86 13.13 25.54
C HIS A 52 1.67 12.63 24.11
N GLY A 53 1.21 13.49 23.21
CA GLY A 53 0.92 13.12 21.82
C GLY A 53 2.12 12.46 21.15
N ILE A 54 1.89 11.36 20.43
CA ILE A 54 2.94 10.61 19.72
C ILE A 54 3.71 11.49 18.72
N VAL A 55 3.08 12.56 18.22
CA VAL A 55 3.73 13.59 17.40
C VAL A 55 4.91 14.20 18.13
N SER A 56 4.78 14.49 19.43
CA SER A 56 5.89 15.02 20.23
C SER A 56 7.03 14.02 20.38
N GLN A 57 6.75 12.72 20.60
CA GLN A 57 7.83 11.73 20.75
C GLN A 57 8.47 11.30 19.42
N ILE A 58 7.74 11.26 18.31
CA ILE A 58 8.31 10.94 16.99
C ILE A 58 9.01 12.18 16.40
N THR A 59 8.47 13.39 16.55
CA THR A 59 9.18 14.62 16.16
C THR A 59 10.44 14.84 17.00
N PHE A 60 10.38 14.62 18.31
CA PHE A 60 11.53 14.89 19.17
C PHE A 60 12.52 13.71 19.23
N GLY A 61 12.03 12.47 19.18
CA GLY A 61 12.83 11.24 19.30
C GLY A 61 13.31 10.63 17.98
N VAL A 62 12.55 10.72 16.88
CA VAL A 62 12.96 10.23 15.55
C VAL A 62 13.55 11.33 14.68
N LEU A 63 13.04 12.57 14.74
CA LEU A 63 13.58 13.68 13.93
C LEU A 63 14.67 14.51 14.62
N GLY A 64 14.98 14.25 15.89
CA GLY A 64 16.20 14.74 16.56
C GLY A 64 16.44 16.25 16.42
N LEU A 65 15.40 17.08 16.48
CA LEU A 65 15.56 18.52 16.51
C LEU A 65 15.76 18.96 17.96
N SER A 66 17.04 19.03 18.35
CA SER A 66 17.54 19.82 19.49
C SER A 66 17.67 21.30 19.14
#